data_AF-A0A5F8GZX5-F1
#
_entry.id   AF-A0A5F8GZX5-F1
#
_cell.length_a   1.000
_cell.length_b   1.000
_cell.length_c   1.000
_cell.angle_alpha   90.00
_cell.angle_beta   90.00
_cell.angle_gamma   90.00
#
_symmetry.space_group_name_H-M   'P 1'
#
loop_
_entity.id
_entity.type
_entity.pdbx_description
1 polymer ?
#
loop_
_entity_poly.entity_id
_entity_poly.type
_entity_poly.pdbx_seq_one_letter_code
_entity_poly.pdbx_strand_id
1 'polypeptide(L)'
;MEGGAYGAGKAGGAFDLQTFIRQPHTVLRLVSWVFTIVVFGCIVNEGYLNDSDEGKEFCIFNRNSNACNYGVTVGVLAFLTCVLYLALDVYFPQISSVKDRKKAVISDIGVSAFWAFLWFVGFCFLANQWQVSKPEDNPMNEGTDAARAAITFSFFSIFTWVGQAVLAFQRYRIGADSALFSQDYTDPSQDSSMPYAPYANEPEAGPDIGGSYQQPANAFDAETQGYQTQGY
;
A
#
# COMPACT_ATOMS: atom_id res chain seq x y z
N MET A 1 5.05 -16.15 -17.04
CA MET A 1 6.00 -15.35 -16.23
C MET A 1 5.75 -15.71 -14.79
N GLU A 2 6.68 -16.39 -14.12
CA GLU A 2 6.58 -16.71 -12.69
C GLU A 2 6.57 -15.40 -11.89
N GLY A 3 5.42 -15.07 -11.30
CA GLY A 3 5.24 -13.88 -10.48
C GLY A 3 5.92 -14.05 -9.11
N GLY A 4 6.51 -12.98 -8.58
CA GLY A 4 7.02 -12.95 -7.21
C GLY A 4 5.89 -12.78 -6.19
N ALA A 5 6.22 -12.98 -4.90
CA ALA A 5 5.27 -12.84 -3.80
C ALA A 5 4.55 -11.48 -3.80
N TYR A 6 3.24 -11.52 -3.51
CA TYR A 6 2.30 -10.38 -3.56
C TYR A 6 2.01 -9.82 -4.97
N GLY A 7 2.23 -10.61 -6.03
CA GLY A 7 1.89 -10.22 -7.41
C GLY A 7 2.86 -9.25 -8.07
N ALA A 8 4.03 -9.03 -7.46
CA ALA A 8 5.08 -8.20 -8.01
C ALA A 8 6.03 -9.00 -8.91
N GLY A 9 6.43 -8.42 -10.04
CA GLY A 9 7.47 -9.00 -10.91
C GLY A 9 8.84 -9.11 -10.19
N LYS A 10 9.77 -9.86 -10.80
CA LYS A 10 11.18 -9.84 -10.37
C LYS A 10 11.72 -8.41 -10.53
N ALA A 11 12.48 -7.92 -9.54
CA ALA A 11 13.05 -6.58 -9.57
C ALA A 11 13.98 -6.40 -10.79
N GLY A 12 13.90 -5.25 -11.49
CA GLY A 12 14.78 -4.91 -12.62
C GLY A 12 14.12 -4.79 -14.00
N GLY A 13 12.79 -4.97 -14.12
CA GLY A 13 12.07 -4.73 -15.37
C GLY A 13 11.82 -3.24 -15.65
N ALA A 14 11.75 -2.86 -16.93
CA ALA A 14 11.36 -1.50 -17.35
C ALA A 14 9.93 -1.19 -16.86
N PHE A 15 9.72 0.03 -16.35
CA PHE A 15 8.39 0.48 -15.91
C PHE A 15 7.45 0.56 -17.13
N ASP A 16 6.40 -0.25 -17.14
CA ASP A 16 5.35 -0.19 -18.14
C ASP A 16 4.11 0.53 -17.58
N LEU A 17 3.98 1.81 -17.93
CA LEU A 17 2.86 2.67 -17.55
C LEU A 17 1.51 2.09 -17.98
N GLN A 18 1.45 1.38 -19.13
CA GLN A 18 0.22 0.81 -19.68
C GLN A 18 -0.29 -0.34 -18.81
N THR A 19 0.61 -1.21 -18.36
CA THR A 19 0.28 -2.33 -17.46
C THR A 19 -0.04 -1.82 -16.05
N PHE A 20 0.62 -0.74 -15.60
CA PHE A 20 0.34 -0.09 -14.31
C PHE A 20 -1.07 0.50 -14.23
N ILE A 21 -1.50 1.24 -15.27
CA ILE A 21 -2.83 1.85 -15.33
C ILE A 21 -3.94 0.79 -15.48
N ARG A 22 -3.64 -0.40 -16.00
CA ARG A 22 -4.61 -1.50 -16.09
C ARG A 22 -4.82 -2.24 -14.77
N GLN A 23 -4.00 -2.03 -13.74
CA GLN A 23 -4.21 -2.68 -12.46
C GLN A 23 -5.45 -2.11 -11.77
N PRO A 24 -6.46 -2.94 -11.42
CA PRO A 24 -7.72 -2.45 -10.85
C PRO A 24 -7.49 -1.69 -9.54
N HIS A 25 -6.46 -2.06 -8.78
CA HIS A 25 -6.05 -1.38 -7.56
C HIS A 25 -5.60 0.07 -7.80
N THR A 26 -4.74 0.27 -8.81
CA THR A 26 -4.21 1.59 -9.18
C THR A 26 -5.31 2.49 -9.74
N VAL A 27 -6.21 1.95 -10.58
CA VAL A 27 -7.37 2.70 -11.08
C VAL A 27 -8.22 3.20 -9.91
N LEU A 28 -8.51 2.34 -8.94
CA LEU A 28 -9.34 2.70 -7.80
C LEU A 28 -8.67 3.78 -6.93
N ARG A 29 -7.35 3.76 -6.80
CA ARG A 29 -6.58 4.83 -6.15
C ARG A 29 -6.65 6.16 -6.89
N LEU A 30 -6.55 6.15 -8.22
CA LEU A 30 -6.70 7.37 -9.02
C LEU A 30 -8.11 7.95 -8.90
N VAL A 31 -9.13 7.09 -8.87
CA VAL A 31 -10.51 7.52 -8.64
C VAL A 31 -10.66 8.15 -7.25
N SER A 32 -10.18 7.48 -6.19
CA SER A 32 -10.18 8.04 -4.84
C SER A 32 -9.43 9.38 -4.76
N TRP A 33 -8.29 9.49 -5.44
CA TRP A 33 -7.51 10.73 -5.51
C TRP A 33 -8.32 11.86 -6.15
N VAL A 34 -9.00 11.62 -7.27
CA VAL A 34 -9.90 12.61 -7.89
C VAL A 34 -11.04 13.00 -6.95
N PHE A 35 -11.66 12.03 -6.27
CA PHE A 35 -12.75 12.34 -5.33
C PHE A 35 -12.28 13.21 -4.17
N THR A 36 -11.08 13.00 -3.64
CA THR A 36 -10.52 13.89 -2.60
C THR A 36 -10.41 15.34 -3.08
N ILE A 37 -9.90 15.55 -4.31
CA ILE A 37 -9.76 16.87 -4.94
C ILE A 37 -11.12 17.54 -5.08
N VAL A 38 -12.12 16.81 -5.56
CA VAL A 38 -13.47 17.36 -5.72
C VAL A 38 -14.03 17.79 -4.37
N VAL A 39 -13.91 16.96 -3.32
CA VAL A 39 -14.50 17.27 -2.01
C VAL A 39 -13.84 18.50 -1.37
N PHE A 40 -12.51 18.50 -1.17
CA PHE A 40 -11.89 19.65 -0.52
C PHE A 40 -11.91 20.89 -1.43
N GLY A 41 -11.80 20.70 -2.75
CA GLY A 41 -11.82 21.80 -3.73
C GLY A 41 -13.16 22.52 -3.76
N CYS A 42 -14.28 21.78 -3.77
CA CYS A 42 -15.62 22.36 -3.66
C CYS A 42 -15.79 23.16 -2.36
N ILE A 43 -15.34 22.62 -1.22
CA ILE A 43 -15.50 23.28 0.08
C ILE A 43 -14.60 24.52 0.21
N VAL A 44 -13.35 24.47 -0.24
CA VAL A 44 -12.43 25.62 -0.14
C VAL A 44 -12.86 26.76 -1.05
N ASN A 45 -13.36 26.46 -2.26
CA ASN A 45 -13.70 27.50 -3.23
C ASN A 45 -15.09 28.10 -3.00
N GLU A 46 -16.08 27.27 -2.66
CA GLU A 46 -17.50 27.69 -2.61
C GLU A 46 -18.20 27.29 -1.31
N GLY A 47 -17.48 26.71 -0.35
CA GLY A 47 -18.05 26.28 0.93
C GLY A 47 -18.14 27.38 1.99
N TYR A 48 -17.51 28.54 1.77
CA TYR A 48 -17.54 29.68 2.68
C TYR A 48 -18.30 30.84 2.02
N LEU A 49 -19.44 31.21 2.62
CA LEU A 49 -20.31 32.29 2.15
C LEU A 49 -20.12 33.52 3.02
N ASN A 50 -20.18 34.71 2.42
CA ASN A 50 -20.07 35.96 3.15
C ASN A 50 -21.46 36.49 3.50
N ASP A 51 -21.69 36.79 4.78
CA ASP A 51 -22.94 37.41 5.21
C ASP A 51 -22.90 38.91 4.89
N SER A 52 -23.90 39.40 4.14
CA SER A 52 -24.02 40.81 3.78
C SER A 52 -24.15 41.74 4.99
N ASP A 53 -24.64 41.22 6.13
CA ASP A 53 -24.83 42.02 7.36
C ASP A 53 -23.71 41.83 8.40
N GLU A 54 -23.07 40.65 8.48
CA GLU A 54 -22.08 40.34 9.54
C GLU A 54 -20.61 40.44 9.09
N GLY A 55 -20.32 40.64 7.80
CA GLY A 55 -18.94 40.83 7.29
C GLY A 55 -17.98 39.68 7.61
N LYS A 56 -18.50 38.50 7.97
CA LYS A 56 -17.76 37.29 8.31
C LYS A 56 -18.20 36.16 7.40
N GLU A 57 -17.21 35.44 6.89
CA GLU A 57 -17.44 34.22 6.14
C GLU A 57 -17.90 33.09 7.08
N PHE A 58 -18.95 32.38 6.68
CA PHE A 58 -19.47 31.23 7.40
C PHE A 58 -19.55 30.00 6.48
N CYS A 59 -19.50 28.82 7.09
CA CYS A 59 -19.60 27.57 6.35
C CYS A 59 -21.02 27.34 5.83
N ILE A 60 -21.14 27.00 4.54
CA ILE A 60 -22.40 26.70 3.86
C ILE A 60 -23.22 25.58 4.54
N PHE A 61 -22.54 24.69 5.27
CA PHE A 61 -23.17 23.66 6.08
C PHE A 61 -23.60 24.23 7.45
N ASN A 62 -24.83 24.70 7.54
CA ASN A 62 -25.51 25.13 8.78
C ASN A 62 -24.72 26.16 9.61
N ARG A 63 -23.98 27.07 8.94
CA ARG A 63 -23.07 28.05 9.58
C ARG A 63 -22.06 27.39 10.55
N ASN A 64 -21.81 26.09 10.41
CA ASN A 64 -21.00 25.32 11.33
C ASN A 64 -19.59 25.18 10.77
N SER A 65 -18.65 25.98 11.28
CA SER A 65 -17.26 25.94 10.82
C SER A 65 -16.60 24.57 10.96
N ASN A 66 -17.06 23.73 11.91
CA ASN A 66 -16.54 22.37 12.06
C ASN A 66 -16.89 21.47 10.87
N ALA A 67 -18.00 21.72 10.16
CA ALA A 67 -18.40 20.94 8.99
C ALA A 67 -17.46 21.15 7.80
N CYS A 68 -17.22 22.42 7.43
CA CYS A 68 -16.27 22.75 6.36
C CYS A 68 -14.85 22.34 6.76
N ASN A 69 -14.41 22.65 7.98
CA ASN A 69 -13.08 22.25 8.45
C ASN A 69 -12.87 20.74 8.43
N TYR A 70 -13.89 19.96 8.81
CA TYR A 70 -13.86 18.50 8.73
C TYR A 70 -13.67 18.05 7.28
N GLY A 71 -14.52 18.52 6.35
CA GLY A 71 -14.45 18.11 4.95
C GLY A 71 -13.12 18.48 4.28
N VAL A 72 -12.60 19.67 4.55
CA VAL A 72 -11.28 20.11 4.07
C VAL A 72 -10.16 19.25 4.65
N THR A 73 -10.15 19.03 5.97
CA THR A 73 -9.08 18.27 6.64
C THR A 73 -9.05 16.81 6.17
N VAL A 74 -10.21 16.16 6.15
CA VAL A 74 -10.35 14.77 5.67
C VAL A 74 -9.95 14.68 4.19
N GLY A 75 -10.42 15.61 3.35
CA GLY A 75 -10.08 15.62 1.93
C GLY A 75 -8.59 15.82 1.66
N VAL A 76 -7.93 16.78 2.33
CA VAL A 76 -6.50 17.05 2.15
C VAL A 76 -5.62 15.90 2.65
N LEU A 77 -5.91 15.36 3.84
CA LEU A 77 -5.14 14.24 4.39
C LEU A 77 -5.32 12.96 3.55
N ALA A 78 -6.52 12.71 3.04
CA ALA A 78 -6.78 11.61 2.13
C ALA A 78 -6.07 11.82 0.78
N PHE A 79 -6.04 13.05 0.24
CA PHE A 79 -5.27 13.39 -0.96
C PHE A 79 -3.78 13.06 -0.80
N LEU A 80 -3.16 13.50 0.31
CA LEU A 80 -1.76 13.22 0.60
C LEU A 80 -1.50 11.72 0.77
N THR A 81 -2.43 11.03 1.43
CA THR A 81 -2.39 9.56 1.54
C THR A 81 -2.41 8.92 0.16
N CYS A 82 -3.33 9.31 -0.73
CA CYS A 82 -3.39 8.80 -2.10
C CYS A 82 -2.08 9.02 -2.85
N VAL A 83 -1.45 10.19 -2.75
CA VAL A 83 -0.16 10.47 -3.41
C VAL A 83 0.95 9.56 -2.88
N LEU A 84 1.07 9.43 -1.55
CA LEU A 84 2.07 8.57 -0.91
C LEU A 84 1.90 7.11 -1.35
N TYR A 85 0.67 6.63 -1.38
CA TYR A 85 0.36 5.27 -1.74
C TYR A 85 0.53 5.02 -3.25
N LEU A 86 0.14 5.95 -4.11
CA LEU A 86 0.47 5.87 -5.54
C LEU A 86 1.98 5.78 -5.79
N ALA A 87 2.80 6.54 -5.05
CA ALA A 87 4.25 6.40 -5.10
C ALA A 87 4.68 5.00 -4.62
N LEU A 88 4.13 4.50 -3.51
CA LEU A 88 4.39 3.13 -3.05
C LEU A 88 4.04 2.08 -4.11
N ASP A 89 2.94 2.22 -4.86
CA ASP A 89 2.59 1.29 -5.94
C ASP A 89 3.62 1.31 -7.08
N VAL A 90 4.19 2.48 -7.40
CA VAL A 90 5.26 2.61 -8.40
C VAL A 90 6.54 1.91 -7.94
N TYR A 91 6.90 2.04 -6.67
CA TYR A 91 8.10 1.42 -6.10
C TYR A 91 7.90 -0.05 -5.68
N PHE A 92 6.65 -0.51 -5.51
CA PHE A 92 6.33 -1.85 -5.00
C PHE A 92 7.02 -2.99 -5.77
N PRO A 93 7.12 -2.97 -7.13
CA PRO A 93 7.83 -3.99 -7.87
C PRO A 93 9.34 -4.04 -7.59
N GLN A 94 9.94 -2.91 -7.18
CA GLN A 94 11.38 -2.80 -6.91
C GLN A 94 11.77 -3.31 -5.52
N ILE A 95 10.81 -3.49 -4.61
CA ILE A 95 11.08 -3.99 -3.25
C ILE A 95 11.55 -5.44 -3.36
N SER A 96 12.79 -5.75 -2.98
CA SER A 96 13.33 -7.13 -3.01
C SER A 96 12.88 -7.97 -1.79
N SER A 97 12.55 -7.32 -0.67
CA SER A 97 12.20 -7.95 0.60
C SER A 97 10.73 -8.30 0.71
N VAL A 98 10.42 -9.60 0.87
CA VAL A 98 9.06 -10.11 1.09
C VAL A 98 8.45 -9.54 2.39
N LYS A 99 9.27 -9.31 3.41
CA LYS A 99 8.83 -8.73 4.70
C LYS A 99 8.33 -7.30 4.52
N ASP A 100 8.99 -6.49 3.69
CA ASP A 100 8.60 -5.11 3.47
C ASP A 100 7.38 -5.00 2.55
N ARG A 101 7.27 -5.89 1.54
CA ARG A 101 6.03 -6.05 0.75
C ARG A 101 4.83 -6.40 1.63
N LYS A 102 4.99 -7.34 2.57
CA LYS A 102 3.93 -7.71 3.52
C LYS A 102 3.49 -6.52 4.37
N LYS A 103 4.45 -5.76 4.92
CA LYS A 103 4.16 -4.57 5.74
C LYS A 103 3.42 -3.50 4.93
N ALA A 104 3.86 -3.23 3.70
CA ALA A 104 3.21 -2.27 2.82
C ALA A 104 1.75 -2.67 2.52
N VAL A 105 1.50 -3.95 2.22
CA VAL A 105 0.12 -4.44 1.97
C VAL A 105 -0.75 -4.39 3.23
N ILE A 106 -0.23 -4.77 4.41
CA ILE A 106 -1.00 -4.67 5.67
C ILE A 106 -1.32 -3.21 6.00
N SER A 107 -0.35 -2.32 5.81
CA SER A 107 -0.52 -0.89 6.00
C SER A 107 -1.62 -0.34 5.08
N ASP A 108 -1.63 -0.76 3.80
CA ASP A 108 -2.64 -0.37 2.83
C ASP A 108 -4.06 -0.82 3.21
N ILE A 109 -4.23 -2.04 3.72
CA ILE A 109 -5.51 -2.54 4.23
C ILE A 109 -6.01 -1.66 5.38
N GLY A 110 -5.14 -1.40 6.37
CA GLY A 110 -5.50 -0.64 7.56
C GLY A 110 -5.85 0.80 7.24
N VAL A 111 -5.03 1.47 6.42
CA VAL A 111 -5.27 2.86 6.02
C VAL A 111 -6.52 2.96 5.14
N SER A 112 -6.74 2.02 4.23
CA SER A 112 -7.94 2.03 3.40
C SER A 112 -9.23 1.85 4.20
N ALA A 113 -9.22 0.94 5.19
CA ALA A 113 -10.36 0.76 6.09
C ALA A 113 -10.62 1.99 6.97
N PHE A 114 -9.56 2.62 7.47
CA PHE A 114 -9.65 3.85 8.26
C PHE A 114 -10.26 5.00 7.45
N TRP A 115 -9.80 5.22 6.21
CA TRP A 115 -10.36 6.26 5.35
C TRP A 115 -11.80 5.95 4.96
N ALA A 116 -12.16 4.70 4.67
CA ALA A 116 -13.55 4.33 4.41
C ALA A 116 -14.48 4.73 5.56
N PHE A 117 -14.05 4.50 6.82
CA PHE A 117 -14.79 4.93 8.00
C PHE A 117 -14.90 6.46 8.09
N LEU A 118 -13.81 7.19 7.89
CA LEU A 118 -13.85 8.66 7.90
C LEU A 118 -14.75 9.22 6.80
N TRP A 119 -14.71 8.67 5.59
CA TRP A 119 -15.61 9.07 4.51
C TRP A 119 -17.08 8.81 4.83
N PHE A 120 -17.38 7.70 5.52
CA PHE A 120 -18.74 7.42 6.00
C PHE A 120 -19.19 8.45 7.05
N VAL A 121 -18.36 8.72 8.06
CA VAL A 121 -18.65 9.75 9.08
C VAL A 121 -18.82 11.12 8.42
N GLY A 122 -17.94 11.46 7.48
CA GLY A 122 -18.00 12.71 6.72
C GLY A 122 -19.27 12.85 5.93
N PHE A 123 -19.65 11.83 5.16
CA PHE A 123 -20.92 11.83 4.43
C PHE A 123 -22.10 12.08 5.38
N CYS A 124 -22.22 11.31 6.47
CA CYS A 124 -23.30 11.48 7.44
C CYS A 124 -23.29 12.88 8.07
N PHE A 125 -22.12 13.40 8.42
CA PHE A 125 -21.97 14.70 9.07
C PHE A 125 -22.32 15.85 8.13
N LEU A 126 -21.72 15.90 6.92
CA LEU A 126 -22.00 16.94 5.94
C LEU A 126 -23.45 16.89 5.47
N ALA A 127 -24.01 15.70 5.21
CA ALA A 127 -25.42 15.57 4.80
C ALA A 127 -26.37 16.05 5.89
N ASN A 128 -26.12 15.70 7.16
CA ASN A 128 -26.94 16.16 8.27
C ASN A 128 -26.87 17.68 8.44
N GLN A 129 -25.67 18.28 8.37
CA GLN A 129 -25.53 19.74 8.44
C GLN A 129 -26.16 20.43 7.24
N TRP A 130 -26.04 19.87 6.04
CA TRP A 130 -26.72 20.39 4.85
C TRP A 130 -28.24 20.36 4.98
N GLN A 131 -28.81 19.26 5.50
CA GLN A 131 -30.25 19.10 5.67
C GLN A 131 -30.86 20.16 6.60
N VAL A 132 -30.15 20.55 7.66
CA VAL A 132 -30.62 21.55 8.63
C VAL A 132 -30.24 22.99 8.26
N SER A 133 -29.52 23.18 7.14
CA SER A 133 -29.14 24.51 6.66
C SER A 133 -30.37 25.28 6.21
N LYS A 134 -30.47 26.57 6.60
CA LYS A 134 -31.63 27.39 6.29
C LYS A 134 -31.51 28.00 4.88
N PRO A 135 -32.58 28.01 4.07
CA PRO A 135 -32.57 28.70 2.79
C PRO A 135 -32.33 30.21 2.92
N GLU A 136 -32.70 30.80 4.06
CA GLU A 136 -32.49 32.21 4.38
C GLU A 136 -31.01 32.60 4.48
N ASP A 137 -30.15 31.65 4.87
CA ASP A 137 -28.70 31.88 4.96
C ASP A 137 -28.03 31.95 3.56
N ASN A 138 -28.71 31.47 2.51
CA ASN A 138 -28.17 31.47 1.15
C ASN A 138 -29.26 31.81 0.10
N PRO A 139 -29.74 33.06 0.06
CA PRO A 139 -30.83 33.46 -0.83
C PRO A 139 -30.46 33.37 -2.32
N MET A 140 -29.16 33.46 -2.65
CA MET A 140 -28.65 33.41 -4.02
C MET A 140 -28.28 31.99 -4.48
N ASN A 141 -28.43 30.98 -3.62
CA ASN A 141 -28.01 29.59 -3.85
C ASN A 141 -26.53 29.45 -4.28
N GLU A 142 -25.67 30.39 -3.90
CA GLU A 142 -24.23 30.35 -4.20
C GLU A 142 -23.58 29.13 -3.51
N GLY A 143 -22.72 28.40 -4.22
CA GLY A 143 -22.04 27.21 -3.67
C GLY A 143 -22.95 26.01 -3.36
N THR A 144 -24.25 26.07 -3.66
CA THR A 144 -25.18 24.96 -3.40
C THR A 144 -24.80 23.70 -4.19
N ASP A 145 -24.40 23.86 -5.46
CA ASP A 145 -23.97 22.75 -6.29
C ASP A 145 -22.64 22.16 -5.81
N ALA A 146 -21.70 23.01 -5.37
CA ALA A 146 -20.45 22.58 -4.76
C ALA A 146 -20.66 21.82 -3.45
N ALA A 147 -21.56 22.29 -2.57
CA ALA A 147 -21.90 21.59 -1.33
C ALA A 147 -22.52 20.20 -1.60
N ARG A 148 -23.43 20.12 -2.57
CA ARG A 148 -24.03 18.85 -3.01
C ARG A 148 -22.98 17.92 -3.61
N ALA A 149 -22.10 18.43 -4.47
CA ALA A 149 -20.98 17.67 -5.00
C ALA A 149 -20.10 17.12 -3.87
N ALA A 150 -19.69 17.96 -2.91
CA ALA A 150 -18.89 17.51 -1.77
C ALA A 150 -19.55 16.36 -1.00
N ILE A 151 -20.86 16.42 -0.75
CA ILE A 151 -21.62 15.33 -0.10
C ILE A 151 -21.64 14.07 -0.97
N THR A 152 -21.99 14.20 -2.25
CA THR A 152 -22.11 13.07 -3.19
C THR A 152 -20.77 12.35 -3.39
N PHE A 153 -19.67 13.10 -3.57
CA PHE A 153 -18.35 12.52 -3.72
C PHE A 153 -17.80 11.96 -2.40
N SER A 154 -18.22 12.49 -1.25
CA SER A 154 -17.94 11.85 0.05
C SER A 154 -18.61 10.48 0.15
N PHE A 155 -19.87 10.35 -0.28
CA PHE A 155 -20.59 9.08 -0.32
C PHE A 155 -19.91 8.07 -1.24
N PHE A 156 -19.57 8.46 -2.47
CA PHE A 156 -18.90 7.56 -3.41
C PHE A 156 -17.50 7.15 -2.98
N SER A 157 -16.78 8.02 -2.26
CA SER A 157 -15.47 7.70 -1.69
C SER A 157 -15.52 6.50 -0.73
N ILE A 158 -16.63 6.28 -0.03
CA ILE A 158 -16.78 5.11 0.86
C ILE A 158 -16.52 3.82 0.07
N PHE A 159 -17.15 3.67 -1.10
CA PHE A 159 -17.02 2.47 -1.92
C PHE A 159 -15.63 2.31 -2.53
N THR A 160 -14.97 3.41 -2.90
CA THR A 160 -13.63 3.34 -3.49
C THR A 160 -12.61 2.90 -2.43
N TRP A 161 -12.67 3.45 -1.22
CA TRP A 161 -11.79 3.05 -0.12
C TRP A 161 -12.08 1.63 0.40
N VAL A 162 -13.35 1.21 0.46
CA VAL A 162 -13.72 -0.18 0.75
C VAL A 162 -13.18 -1.12 -0.33
N GLY A 163 -13.36 -0.78 -1.60
CA GLY A 163 -12.83 -1.57 -2.71
C GLY A 163 -11.31 -1.69 -2.67
N GLN A 164 -10.60 -0.62 -2.31
CA GLN A 164 -9.15 -0.65 -2.11
C GLN A 164 -8.77 -1.62 -0.98
N ALA A 165 -9.44 -1.54 0.18
CA ALA A 165 -9.19 -2.45 1.30
C ALA A 165 -9.41 -3.92 0.91
N VAL A 166 -10.47 -4.22 0.14
CA VAL A 166 -10.77 -5.57 -0.35
C VAL A 166 -9.69 -6.05 -1.32
N LEU A 167 -9.29 -5.23 -2.30
CA LEU A 167 -8.24 -5.59 -3.26
C LEU A 167 -6.87 -5.77 -2.58
N ALA A 168 -6.53 -4.91 -1.62
CA ALA A 168 -5.32 -5.04 -0.81
C ALA A 168 -5.36 -6.33 0.04
N PHE A 169 -6.52 -6.69 0.60
CA PHE A 169 -6.70 -7.95 1.31
C PHE A 169 -6.58 -9.17 0.40
N GLN A 170 -7.12 -9.11 -0.81
CA GLN A 170 -6.93 -10.17 -1.81
C GLN A 170 -5.45 -10.33 -2.18
N ARG A 171 -4.73 -9.22 -2.40
CA ARG A 171 -3.28 -9.21 -2.64
C ARG A 171 -2.52 -9.79 -1.45
N TYR A 172 -2.93 -9.48 -0.22
CA TYR A 172 -2.37 -10.06 1.00
C TYR A 172 -2.53 -11.57 1.04
N ARG A 173 -3.73 -12.09 0.76
CA ARG A 173 -4.00 -13.53 0.74
C ARG A 173 -3.15 -14.26 -0.29
N ILE A 174 -3.15 -13.78 -1.54
CA ILE A 174 -2.35 -14.37 -2.63
C ILE A 174 -0.86 -14.40 -2.27
N GLY A 175 -0.33 -13.31 -1.71
CA GLY A 175 1.08 -13.23 -1.33
C GLY A 175 1.43 -14.01 -0.06
N ALA A 176 0.49 -14.16 0.89
CA ALA A 176 0.67 -15.04 2.04
C ALA A 176 0.73 -16.51 1.61
N ASP A 177 -0.16 -16.94 0.71
CA ASP A 177 -0.14 -18.29 0.15
C ASP A 177 1.19 -18.54 -0.57
N SER A 178 1.64 -17.60 -1.41
CA SER A 178 2.92 -17.70 -2.13
C SER A 178 4.15 -17.76 -1.21
N ALA A 179 4.13 -17.02 -0.09
CA ALA A 179 5.21 -16.98 0.88
C ALA A 179 5.32 -18.27 1.70
N LEU A 180 4.20 -18.97 1.93
CA LEU A 180 4.21 -20.28 2.57
C LEU A 180 4.90 -21.33 1.69
N PHE A 181 4.55 -21.39 0.40
CA PHE A 181 5.18 -22.35 -0.53
C PHE A 181 6.67 -22.07 -0.79
N SER A 182 7.10 -20.82 -0.65
CA SER A 182 8.53 -20.46 -0.78
C SER A 182 9.32 -20.64 0.51
N GLN A 183 8.68 -20.81 1.67
CA GLN A 183 9.35 -21.31 2.88
C GLN A 183 9.58 -22.82 2.83
N ASP A 184 8.69 -23.58 2.20
CA ASP A 184 8.87 -25.04 2.02
C ASP A 184 9.96 -25.39 1.00
N TYR A 185 10.30 -24.48 0.08
CA TYR A 185 11.47 -24.60 -0.78
C TYR A 185 12.72 -24.04 -0.07
N THR A 186 13.25 -24.80 0.88
CA THR A 186 14.62 -24.57 1.35
C THR A 186 15.57 -25.29 0.40
N ASP A 187 16.49 -24.56 -0.22
CA ASP A 187 17.50 -25.10 -1.14
C ASP A 187 18.36 -26.17 -0.43
N PRO A 188 18.33 -27.46 -0.85
CA PRO A 188 19.10 -28.52 -0.22
C PRO A 188 20.62 -28.30 -0.25
N SER A 189 21.12 -27.34 -1.06
CA SER A 189 22.55 -27.03 -1.13
C SER A 189 23.08 -26.26 0.08
N GLN A 190 22.22 -25.64 0.91
CA GLN A 190 22.64 -24.94 2.13
C GLN A 190 22.83 -25.85 3.36
N ASP A 191 22.52 -27.15 3.26
CA ASP A 191 22.69 -28.12 4.36
C ASP A 191 24.08 -28.79 4.41
N SER A 192 25.07 -28.20 3.71
CA SER A 192 26.44 -28.70 3.67
C SER A 192 27.40 -27.96 4.62
N SER A 193 26.92 -27.57 5.81
CA SER A 193 27.79 -27.19 6.92
C SER A 193 27.72 -28.23 8.05
N MET A 194 28.53 -29.30 7.92
CA MET A 194 28.89 -30.15 9.07
C MET A 194 29.53 -29.29 10.17
N PRO A 195 29.23 -29.58 11.45
CA PRO A 195 30.35 -29.86 12.36
C PRO A 195 30.07 -30.98 13.38
N TYR A 196 30.93 -32.00 13.29
CA TYR A 196 31.54 -32.83 14.34
C TYR A 196 30.69 -33.43 15.48
N ALA A 197 30.61 -34.76 15.49
CA ALA A 197 30.19 -35.55 16.65
C ALA A 197 31.23 -35.44 17.79
N PRO A 198 30.83 -35.22 19.05
CA PRO A 198 31.73 -35.37 20.20
C PRO A 198 32.00 -36.85 20.46
N TYR A 199 33.23 -37.30 20.26
CA TYR A 199 33.66 -38.63 20.70
C TYR A 199 33.63 -38.71 22.23
N ALA A 200 32.95 -39.74 22.74
CA ALA A 200 32.95 -40.13 24.14
C ALA A 200 34.36 -40.57 24.58
N ASN A 201 34.75 -40.13 25.77
CA ASN A 201 35.99 -40.52 26.45
C ASN A 201 35.93 -41.99 26.89
N GLU A 202 37.02 -42.76 26.67
CA GLU A 202 37.55 -43.79 27.57
C GLU A 202 39.02 -44.14 27.16
N PRO A 203 39.86 -44.76 28.02
CA PRO A 203 41.22 -44.26 28.28
C PRO A 203 42.39 -45.17 27.83
N GLU A 204 43.58 -44.56 27.80
CA GLU A 204 44.95 -45.11 27.94
C GLU A 204 45.45 -46.26 27.03
N ALA A 205 46.50 -45.99 26.22
CA ALA A 205 47.82 -46.65 26.27
C ALA A 205 48.74 -46.31 25.07
N GLY A 206 49.98 -45.86 25.35
CA GLY A 206 51.16 -46.10 24.49
C GLY A 206 51.76 -44.89 23.73
N PRO A 207 53.04 -44.53 23.95
CA PRO A 207 53.74 -43.51 23.16
C PRO A 207 54.52 -44.14 21.99
N ASP A 208 54.60 -43.48 20.84
CA ASP A 208 55.86 -43.32 20.08
C ASP A 208 55.72 -42.54 18.73
N ILE A 209 56.62 -41.54 18.61
CA ILE A 209 57.49 -41.21 17.46
C ILE A 209 56.87 -40.78 16.10
N GLY A 210 57.03 -39.48 15.82
CA GLY A 210 57.83 -38.96 14.68
C GLY A 210 57.28 -39.06 13.25
N GLY A 211 57.07 -37.92 12.58
CA GLY A 211 56.92 -37.89 11.12
C GLY A 211 56.46 -36.56 10.54
N SER A 212 57.36 -35.95 9.76
CA SER A 212 57.28 -34.67 9.05
C SER A 212 56.63 -34.76 7.65
N TYR A 213 56.23 -33.58 7.11
CA TYR A 213 55.83 -33.26 5.71
C TYR A 213 54.39 -33.68 5.34
N GLN A 214 53.58 -32.98 4.53
CA GLN A 214 53.84 -31.97 3.48
C GLN A 214 52.49 -31.33 3.06
N GLN A 215 52.48 -30.05 2.70
CA GLN A 215 51.39 -29.36 1.98
C GLN A 215 51.71 -29.36 0.48
N PRO A 216 50.71 -29.52 -0.41
CA PRO A 216 50.58 -28.60 -1.55
C PRO A 216 49.09 -28.26 -1.81
N ALA A 217 48.68 -27.01 -2.03
CA ALA A 217 48.92 -26.06 -3.12
C ALA A 217 47.64 -25.92 -3.95
N ASN A 218 47.11 -24.68 -3.98
CA ASN A 218 45.94 -24.27 -4.73
C ASN A 218 46.14 -24.48 -6.24
N ALA A 219 45.11 -24.96 -6.93
CA ALA A 219 44.92 -24.78 -8.37
C ALA A 219 43.44 -24.43 -8.62
N PHE A 220 43.21 -23.20 -9.08
CA PHE A 220 41.99 -22.77 -9.74
C PHE A 220 41.94 -23.44 -11.11
N ASP A 221 40.85 -24.13 -11.43
CA ASP A 221 40.45 -24.35 -12.83
C ASP A 221 39.00 -23.93 -13.01
N ALA A 222 38.82 -22.98 -13.93
CA ALA A 222 37.55 -22.54 -14.45
C ALA A 222 37.22 -23.40 -15.67
N GLU A 223 36.22 -24.27 -15.59
CA GLU A 223 35.62 -24.86 -16.78
C GLU A 223 34.08 -24.91 -16.71
N THR A 224 33.52 -24.32 -17.76
CA THR A 224 32.13 -24.26 -18.19
C THR A 224 31.44 -25.62 -18.33
N GLN A 225 30.26 -25.78 -17.71
CA GLN A 225 29.21 -26.73 -18.07
C GLN A 225 27.86 -26.02 -17.86
N GLY A 226 26.87 -25.98 -18.74
CA GLY A 226 26.55 -26.76 -19.93
C GLY A 226 25.01 -26.89 -19.94
N TYR A 227 24.33 -26.22 -20.88
CA TYR A 227 22.87 -26.26 -21.06
C TYR A 227 22.37 -27.71 -21.27
N GLN A 228 21.32 -28.13 -20.55
CA GLN A 228 20.53 -29.32 -20.94
C GLN A 228 19.23 -28.90 -21.64
N THR A 229 19.13 -29.29 -22.91
CA THR A 229 17.90 -29.38 -23.71
C THR A 229 17.28 -30.76 -23.56
N GLN A 230 15.96 -30.84 -23.37
CA GLN A 230 15.19 -32.09 -23.37
C GLN A 230 14.17 -32.07 -24.52
N GLY A 231 14.45 -32.84 -25.58
CA GLY A 231 13.44 -33.38 -26.52
C GLY A 231 13.13 -34.82 -26.08
N TYR A 232 11.99 -35.44 -26.39
CA TYR A 232 11.00 -35.33 -27.47
C TYR A 232 9.60 -35.51 -26.88
#